data_AF-A0A956PWE1-F1
#
_entry.id   AF-A0A956PWE1-F1
#
_cell.length_a   1.000
_cell.length_b   1.000
_cell.length_c   1.000
_cell.angle_alpha   90.00
_cell.angle_beta   90.00
_cell.angle_gamma   90.00
#
_symmetry.space_group_name_H-M   'P 1'
#
loop_
_entity.id
_entity.type
_entity.pdbx_description
1 polymer ?
#
loop_
_entity_poly.entity_id
_entity_poly.type
_entity_poly.pdbx_seq_one_letter_code
_entity_poly.pdbx_strand_id
1 'polypeptide(L)'
;EARIEPLTASEIDRYLTEFLDDAEAQGQLKDEDGRAFTRRLVKGALQHKDEIDRILRRVARNWNLERMAAVDRNVLRMAVYELLHCAEVPPKVTINEAIEIAKRYSTANSGGFVNGIIDRIRIDHEQGRLHEHGRVQEAARPQNHAMESAPDGALHESAATPVEEDPPAQARTE
;
A
#
# COMPACT_ATOMS: atom_id res chain seq x y z
N GLU A 1 28.04 4.71 7.07
CA GLU A 1 26.62 4.96 7.37
C GLU A 1 26.06 3.72 8.06
N ALA A 2 25.38 3.88 9.21
CA ALA A 2 24.73 2.75 9.86
C ALA A 2 23.49 2.37 9.04
N ARG A 3 23.52 1.20 8.39
CA ARG A 3 22.32 0.65 7.74
C ARG A 3 21.38 0.21 8.86
N ILE A 4 20.26 0.91 9.02
CA ILE A 4 19.20 0.47 9.93
C ILE A 4 18.50 -0.70 9.25
N GLU A 5 18.80 -1.91 9.71
CA GLU A 5 18.09 -3.11 9.28
C GLU A 5 16.64 -3.07 9.80
N PRO A 6 15.66 -3.53 9.01
CA PRO A 6 14.28 -3.61 9.47
C PRO A 6 14.17 -4.60 10.63
N LEU A 7 13.40 -4.22 11.65
CA LEU A 7 13.14 -5.08 12.81
C LEU A 7 12.40 -6.36 12.37
N THR A 8 12.83 -7.49 12.92
CA THR A 8 12.11 -8.76 12.80
C THR A 8 10.77 -8.71 13.54
N ALA A 9 9.85 -9.60 13.16
CA ALA A 9 8.57 -9.72 13.86
C ALA A 9 8.72 -10.01 15.35
N SER A 10 9.72 -10.81 15.74
CA SER A 10 10.04 -11.10 17.14
C SER A 10 10.59 -9.89 17.88
N GLU A 11 11.43 -9.08 17.23
CA GLU A 11 11.92 -7.84 17.85
C GLU A 11 10.80 -6.84 18.04
N ILE A 12 9.93 -6.67 17.04
CA ILE A 12 8.74 -5.81 17.15
C ILE A 12 7.87 -6.26 18.32
N ASP A 13 7.60 -7.56 18.44
CA ASP A 13 6.76 -8.08 19.53
C ASP A 13 7.39 -7.87 20.90
N ARG A 14 8.71 -8.04 21.02
CA ARG A 14 9.46 -7.77 22.24
C ARG A 14 9.38 -6.28 22.63
N TYR A 15 9.74 -5.37 21.73
CA TYR A 15 9.69 -3.93 22.00
C TYR A 15 8.28 -3.44 22.31
N LEU A 16 7.27 -3.96 21.61
CA LEU A 16 5.89 -3.60 21.85
C LEU A 16 5.40 -4.12 23.21
N THR A 17 5.85 -5.30 23.63
CA THR A 17 5.52 -5.83 24.96
C THR A 17 6.16 -5.00 26.06
N GLU A 18 7.46 -4.72 25.95
CA GLU A 18 8.19 -3.83 26.88
C GLU A 18 7.50 -2.45 26.99
N PHE A 19 7.14 -1.85 25.86
CA PHE A 19 6.43 -0.56 25.82
C PHE A 19 5.06 -0.60 26.51
N LEU A 20 4.27 -1.66 26.29
CA LEU A 20 2.93 -1.79 26.87
C LEU A 20 3.00 -1.98 28.38
N ASP A 21 3.97 -2.76 28.85
CA ASP A 21 4.17 -3.00 30.28
C ASP A 21 4.59 -1.69 30.99
N ASP A 22 5.45 -0.88 30.37
CA ASP A 22 5.82 0.45 30.87
C ASP A 22 4.62 1.42 30.89
N ALA A 23 3.80 1.42 29.84
CA ALA A 23 2.62 2.28 29.76
C ALA A 23 1.55 1.92 30.81
N GLU A 24 1.38 0.62 31.10
CA GLU A 24 0.51 0.15 32.18
C GLU A 24 1.05 0.56 33.55
N ALA A 25 2.36 0.39 33.80
CA ALA A 25 2.99 0.82 35.05
C ALA A 25 2.87 2.34 35.30
N GLN A 26 2.79 3.15 34.23
CA GLN A 26 2.55 4.59 34.30
C GLN A 26 1.06 4.98 34.38
N GLY A 27 0.15 4.01 34.39
CA GLY A 27 -1.30 4.25 34.43
C GLY A 27 -1.87 4.86 33.14
N GLN A 28 -1.15 4.75 32.02
CA GLN A 28 -1.60 5.23 30.70
C GLN A 28 -2.51 4.21 30.02
N LEU A 29 -2.32 2.93 30.32
CA LEU A 29 -3.23 1.84 29.97
C LEU A 29 -3.99 1.40 31.22
N LYS A 30 -5.30 1.20 31.09
CA LYS A 30 -6.20 0.96 32.22
C LYS A 30 -6.70 -0.47 32.31
N ASP A 31 -6.68 -1.20 31.20
CA ASP A 31 -7.26 -2.53 31.07
C ASP A 31 -6.58 -3.33 29.94
N GLU A 32 -6.83 -4.64 29.96
CA GLU A 32 -6.34 -5.58 28.95
C GLU A 32 -6.91 -5.29 27.56
N ASP A 33 -8.11 -4.70 27.47
CA ASP A 33 -8.73 -4.36 26.20
C ASP A 33 -7.94 -3.29 25.45
N GLY A 34 -7.50 -2.23 26.14
CA GLY A 34 -6.63 -1.19 25.59
C GLY A 34 -5.26 -1.74 25.19
N ARG A 35 -4.72 -2.69 25.96
CA ARG A 35 -3.46 -3.39 25.65
C ARG A 35 -3.59 -4.22 24.38
N ALA A 36 -4.64 -5.03 24.28
CA ALA A 36 -4.94 -5.86 23.11
C ALA A 36 -5.21 -5.00 21.87
N PHE A 37 -5.96 -3.90 22.02
CA PHE A 37 -6.23 -2.94 20.95
C PHE A 37 -4.94 -2.31 20.43
N THR A 38 -4.10 -1.76 21.31
CA THR A 38 -2.83 -1.12 20.93
C THR A 38 -1.93 -2.11 20.19
N ARG A 39 -1.86 -3.37 20.68
CA ARG A 39 -1.08 -4.42 20.03
C ARG A 39 -1.60 -4.72 18.62
N ARG A 40 -2.92 -4.85 18.46
CA ARG A 40 -3.55 -5.08 17.16
C ARG A 40 -3.32 -3.92 16.21
N LEU A 41 -3.46 -2.68 16.69
CA LEU A 41 -3.26 -1.47 15.88
C LEU A 41 -1.84 -1.40 15.31
N VAL A 42 -0.82 -1.54 16.16
CA VAL A 42 0.58 -1.45 15.75
C VAL A 42 0.95 -2.59 14.80
N LYS A 43 0.62 -3.84 15.17
CA LYS A 43 0.96 -5.00 14.35
C LYS A 43 0.23 -4.99 13.01
N GLY A 44 -1.05 -4.65 13.01
CA GLY A 44 -1.85 -4.56 11.81
C GLY A 44 -1.37 -3.48 10.86
N ALA A 45 -1.05 -2.28 11.36
CA ALA A 45 -0.47 -1.22 10.55
C ALA A 45 0.87 -1.62 9.91
N LEU A 46 1.69 -2.41 10.60
CA LEU A 46 2.94 -2.95 10.06
C LEU A 46 2.70 -4.05 9.00
N GLN A 47 1.75 -4.95 9.24
CA GLN A 47 1.39 -6.02 8.30
C GLN A 47 0.78 -5.47 7.00
N HIS A 48 -0.04 -4.43 7.09
CA HIS A 48 -0.68 -3.77 5.95
C HIS A 48 0.12 -2.59 5.39
N LYS A 49 1.35 -2.39 5.86
CA LYS A 49 2.15 -1.19 5.56
C LYS A 49 2.25 -0.90 4.07
N ASP A 50 2.45 -1.91 3.22
CA ASP A 50 2.62 -1.70 1.78
C ASP A 50 1.31 -1.36 1.05
N GLU A 51 0.17 -1.87 1.53
CA GLU A 51 -1.15 -1.43 1.09
C GLU A 51 -1.42 0.02 1.50
N ILE A 52 -1.19 0.33 2.77
CA ILE A 52 -1.37 1.66 3.35
C ILE A 52 -0.49 2.67 2.62
N ASP A 53 0.80 2.36 2.41
CA ASP A 53 1.72 3.24 1.70
C ASP A 53 1.29 3.45 0.23
N ARG A 54 0.68 2.47 -0.43
CA ARG A 54 0.10 2.65 -1.78
C ARG A 54 -1.09 3.61 -1.74
N ILE A 55 -1.99 3.47 -0.77
CA ILE A 55 -3.14 4.38 -0.58
C ILE A 55 -2.66 5.80 -0.31
N LEU A 56 -1.70 5.96 0.60
CA LEU A 56 -1.12 7.26 0.96
C LEU A 56 -0.47 7.94 -0.24
N ARG A 57 0.35 7.24 -1.03
CA ARG A 57 0.98 7.82 -2.24
C ARG A 57 -0.06 8.28 -3.27
N ARG A 58 -1.17 7.56 -3.40
CA ARG A 58 -2.23 7.89 -4.36
C ARG A 58 -3.01 9.14 -3.96
N VAL A 59 -3.22 9.34 -2.66
CA VAL A 59 -3.95 10.49 -2.12
C VAL A 59 -3.03 11.71 -1.97
N ALA A 60 -1.81 11.50 -1.50
CA ALA A 60 -0.80 12.52 -1.29
C ALA A 60 -0.02 12.81 -2.59
N ARG A 61 -0.71 13.04 -3.72
CA ARG A 61 -0.08 13.13 -5.07
C ARG A 61 1.07 14.14 -5.18
N ASN A 62 1.05 15.20 -4.39
CA ASN A 62 2.07 16.24 -4.40
C ASN A 62 3.13 16.07 -3.29
N TRP A 63 3.04 15.01 -2.48
CA TRP A 63 3.88 14.79 -1.32
C TRP A 63 4.57 13.42 -1.42
N ASN A 64 5.90 13.46 -1.51
CA ASN A 64 6.69 12.25 -1.40
C ASN A 64 6.61 11.73 0.05
N LEU A 65 6.10 10.51 0.22
CA LEU A 65 5.96 9.81 1.50
C LEU A 65 7.27 9.71 2.30
N GLU A 66 8.39 9.53 1.62
CA GLU A 66 9.72 9.45 2.23
C GLU A 66 10.20 10.81 2.75
N ARG A 67 9.72 11.91 2.14
CA ARG A 67 10.02 13.28 2.56
C ARG A 67 9.09 13.81 3.66
N MET A 68 8.03 13.07 4.01
CA MET A 68 7.17 13.44 5.13
C MET A 68 7.94 13.30 6.45
N ALA A 69 7.59 14.15 7.42
CA ALA A 69 8.04 13.98 8.79
C ALA A 69 7.73 12.55 9.25
N ALA A 70 8.68 11.91 9.95
CA ALA A 70 8.53 10.52 10.35
C ALA A 70 7.27 10.31 11.23
N VAL A 71 6.95 11.29 12.06
CA VAL A 71 5.74 11.32 12.89
C VAL A 71 4.49 11.35 12.01
N ASP A 72 4.36 12.31 11.10
CA ASP A 72 3.20 12.42 10.20
C ASP A 72 2.96 11.14 9.42
N ARG A 73 4.03 10.57 8.85
CA ARG A 73 3.93 9.32 8.09
C ARG A 73 3.43 8.16 8.94
N ASN A 74 3.92 8.00 10.17
CA ASN A 74 3.50 6.90 11.03
C ASN A 74 2.10 7.11 11.62
N VAL A 75 1.73 8.35 11.96
CA VAL A 75 0.37 8.72 12.35
C VAL A 75 -0.62 8.40 11.23
N LEU A 76 -0.32 8.82 10.00
CA LEU A 76 -1.13 8.50 8.84
C LEU A 76 -1.26 6.99 8.62
N ARG A 77 -0.17 6.22 8.78
CA ARG A 77 -0.22 4.76 8.64
C ARG A 77 -1.16 4.10 9.64
N MET A 78 -1.07 4.48 10.92
CA MET A 78 -1.93 3.95 11.97
C MET A 78 -3.39 4.35 11.74
N ALA A 79 -3.65 5.62 11.41
CA ALA A 79 -5.00 6.12 11.17
C ALA A 79 -5.67 5.45 9.96
N VAL A 80 -4.92 5.23 8.87
CA VAL A 80 -5.43 4.52 7.70
C VAL A 80 -5.72 3.06 8.03
N TYR A 81 -4.84 2.38 8.77
CA TYR A 81 -5.12 1.01 9.21
C TYR A 81 -6.41 0.95 10.05
N GLU A 82 -6.55 1.82 11.03
CA GLU A 82 -7.72 1.88 11.91
C GLU A 82 -9.01 2.13 11.12
N LEU A 83 -8.99 3.10 10.19
CA LEU A 83 -10.15 3.40 9.33
C LEU A 83 -10.61 2.23 8.46
N LEU A 84 -9.67 1.40 7.99
CA LEU A 84 -9.97 0.34 7.02
C LEU A 84 -10.23 -1.01 7.68
N HIS A 85 -9.68 -1.25 8.87
CA HIS A 85 -9.65 -2.57 9.49
C HIS A 85 -10.23 -2.62 10.91
N CYS A 86 -10.51 -1.47 11.55
CA CYS A 86 -11.10 -1.42 12.89
C CYS A 86 -12.52 -0.82 12.83
N ALA A 87 -13.48 -1.60 12.33
CA ALA A 87 -14.87 -1.16 12.14
C ALA A 87 -15.59 -0.75 13.44
N GLU A 88 -15.09 -1.19 14.59
CA GLU A 88 -15.57 -0.79 15.90
C GLU A 88 -15.19 0.65 16.30
N VAL A 89 -14.21 1.25 15.63
CA VAL A 89 -13.77 2.62 15.91
C VAL A 89 -14.48 3.59 14.96
N PRO A 90 -15.24 4.57 15.48
CA PRO A 90 -15.88 5.56 14.61
C PRO A 90 -14.84 6.38 13.84
N PRO A 91 -14.97 6.57 12.51
CA PRO A 91 -13.97 7.28 11.70
C PRO A 91 -13.59 8.67 12.21
N LYS A 92 -14.56 9.38 12.79
CA LYS A 92 -14.36 10.71 13.37
C LYS A 92 -13.38 10.69 14.55
N VAL A 93 -13.41 9.64 15.36
CA VAL A 93 -12.48 9.47 16.49
C VAL A 93 -11.06 9.31 15.95
N THR A 94 -10.84 8.37 15.03
CA THR A 94 -9.54 8.18 14.36
C THR A 94 -8.98 9.46 13.76
N ILE A 95 -9.81 10.23 13.04
CA ILE A 95 -9.40 11.51 12.43
C ILE A 95 -8.95 12.50 13.51
N ASN A 96 -9.78 12.70 14.54
CA ASN A 96 -9.48 13.66 15.60
C ASN A 96 -8.19 13.29 16.34
N GLU A 97 -8.02 12.02 16.74
CA GLU A 97 -6.82 11.58 17.47
C GLU A 97 -5.55 11.70 16.61
N ALA A 98 -5.62 11.34 15.32
CA ALA A 98 -4.49 11.49 14.41
C ALA A 98 -4.05 12.96 14.29
N ILE A 99 -5.00 13.91 14.24
CA ILE A 99 -4.70 15.33 14.17
C ILE A 99 -4.05 15.83 15.45
N GLU A 100 -4.57 15.42 16.62
CA GLU A 100 -4.02 15.85 17.91
C GLU A 100 -2.60 15.31 18.14
N ILE A 101 -2.34 14.06 17.77
CA ILE A 101 -0.98 13.49 17.80
C ILE A 101 -0.04 14.26 16.86
N ALA A 102 -0.48 14.56 15.64
CA ALA A 102 0.32 15.31 14.67
C ALA A 102 0.64 16.73 15.14
N LYS A 103 -0.33 17.44 15.72
CA LYS A 103 -0.11 18.77 16.31
C LYS A 103 0.88 18.75 17.46
N ARG A 104 0.82 17.70 18.29
CA ARG A 104 1.63 17.61 19.50
C ARG A 104 3.07 17.20 19.26
N TYR A 105 3.30 16.29 18.31
CA TYR A 105 4.60 15.62 18.15
C TYR A 105 5.30 15.88 16.82
N SER A 106 4.68 16.61 15.90
CA SER A 106 5.24 16.87 14.57
C SER A 106 5.49 18.37 14.34
N THR A 107 5.29 18.86 13.11
CA THR A 107 5.54 20.25 12.73
C THR A 107 4.32 21.14 12.90
N ALA A 108 4.51 22.46 12.92
CA ALA A 108 3.43 23.44 13.08
C ALA A 108 2.28 23.28 12.06
N ASN A 109 2.57 22.78 10.86
CA ASN A 109 1.59 22.60 9.79
C ASN A 109 1.00 21.18 9.72
N SER A 110 1.45 20.26 10.58
CA SER A 110 1.11 18.84 10.47
C SER A 110 -0.36 18.54 10.76
N GLY A 111 -1.01 19.27 11.67
CA GLY A 111 -2.43 19.04 11.99
C GLY A 111 -3.35 19.21 10.78
N GLY A 112 -3.19 20.29 10.01
CA GLY A 112 -3.97 20.53 8.80
C GLY A 112 -3.64 19.57 7.67
N PHE A 113 -2.35 19.23 7.52
CA PHE A 113 -1.89 18.24 6.54
C PHE A 113 -2.50 16.86 6.78
N VAL A 114 -2.39 16.35 8.02
CA VAL A 114 -2.93 15.03 8.40
C VAL A 114 -4.44 15.00 8.23
N ASN A 115 -5.16 16.03 8.67
CA ASN A 115 -6.61 16.12 8.46
C ASN A 115 -6.98 15.98 6.97
N GLY A 116 -6.32 16.75 6.10
CA GLY A 116 -6.63 16.74 4.66
C GLY A 116 -6.40 15.39 3.99
N ILE A 117 -5.35 14.65 4.39
CA ILE A 117 -5.07 13.31 3.84
C ILE A 117 -6.09 12.29 4.34
N ILE A 118 -6.35 12.24 5.65
CA ILE A 118 -7.25 11.23 6.23
C ILE A 118 -8.69 11.47 5.75
N ASP A 119 -9.17 12.72 5.70
CA ASP A 119 -10.50 13.03 5.17
C ASP A 119 -10.68 12.54 3.73
N ARG A 120 -9.66 12.74 2.88
CA ARG A 120 -9.71 12.27 1.50
C ARG A 120 -9.79 10.75 1.43
N ILE A 121 -9.02 10.04 2.26
CA ILE A 121 -9.03 8.58 2.32
C ILE A 121 -10.39 8.06 2.78
N ARG A 122 -10.96 8.66 3.84
CA ARG A 122 -12.30 8.30 4.33
C ARG A 122 -13.35 8.44 3.22
N ILE A 123 -13.36 9.57 2.51
CA ILE A 123 -14.30 9.81 1.41
C ILE A 123 -14.10 8.78 0.29
N ASP A 124 -12.86 8.49 -0.11
CA ASP A 124 -12.59 7.48 -1.15
C ASP A 124 -12.96 6.07 -0.70
N HIS A 125 -12.83 5.75 0.60
CA HIS A 125 -13.23 4.48 1.19
C HIS A 125 -14.74 4.28 1.15
N GLU A 126 -15.50 5.26 1.66
CA GLU A 126 -16.97 5.24 1.68
C GLU A 126 -17.57 5.14 0.27
N GLN A 127 -16.85 5.67 -0.73
CA GLN A 127 -17.29 5.67 -2.12
C GLN A 127 -16.72 4.50 -2.93
N GLY A 128 -16.06 3.52 -2.29
CA GLY A 128 -15.51 2.32 -2.94
C GLY A 128 -14.34 2.57 -3.88
N ARG A 129 -13.81 3.80 -3.93
CA ARG A 129 -12.79 4.23 -4.89
C ARG A 129 -11.37 3.86 -4.51
N LEU A 130 -11.14 3.21 -3.37
CA LEU A 130 -9.80 2.74 -3.00
C LEU A 130 -9.26 1.69 -3.97
N HIS A 131 -10.13 0.86 -4.55
CA HIS A 131 -9.75 -0.29 -5.40
C HIS A 131 -9.86 -0.04 -6.91
N GLU A 132 -10.57 0.99 -7.37
CA GLU A 132 -10.96 1.15 -8.79
C GLU A 132 -9.80 1.42 -9.77
N HIS A 133 -8.67 1.95 -9.32
CA HIS A 133 -7.57 2.35 -10.21
C HIS A 133 -6.41 1.34 -10.25
N GLY A 134 -6.61 0.12 -9.73
CA GLY A 134 -5.62 -0.96 -9.71
C GLY A 134 -5.87 -2.12 -10.70
N ARG A 135 -6.91 -2.08 -11.55
CA ARG A 135 -7.17 -3.13 -12.56
C ARG A 135 -6.36 -2.94 -13.85
N VAL A 136 -5.06 -2.66 -13.75
CA VAL A 136 -4.16 -2.77 -14.90
C VAL A 136 -2.93 -3.55 -14.45
N GLN A 137 -2.76 -4.72 -15.08
CA GLN A 137 -1.70 -5.73 -14.92
C GLN A 137 -1.89 -6.80 -13.82
N GLU A 138 -2.97 -7.57 -13.94
CA GLU A 138 -2.87 -9.03 -13.72
C GLU A 138 -3.52 -9.73 -14.93
N ALA A 139 -2.90 -9.52 -16.11
CA ALA A 139 -3.20 -10.27 -17.31
C ALA A 139 -1.98 -11.14 -17.66
N ALA A 140 -2.25 -12.43 -17.83
CA ALA A 140 -1.36 -13.48 -18.34
C ALA A 140 -0.27 -14.02 -17.40
N ARG A 141 -0.66 -14.92 -16.50
CA ARG A 141 0.16 -16.11 -16.23
C ARG A 141 -0.45 -17.26 -17.03
N PRO A 142 0.17 -17.72 -18.15
CA PRO A 142 -0.37 -18.87 -18.85
C PRO A 142 -0.16 -20.10 -17.96
N GLN A 143 -1.27 -20.71 -17.53
CA GLN A 143 -1.26 -22.04 -16.96
C GLN A 143 -1.10 -23.03 -18.13
N ASN A 144 0.13 -23.43 -18.43
CA ASN A 144 0.34 -24.59 -19.30
C ASN A 144 0.08 -25.87 -18.49
N HIS A 145 -1.14 -26.39 -18.60
CA HIS A 145 -1.45 -27.78 -18.27
C HIS A 145 -2.54 -28.31 -19.20
N ALA A 146 -2.12 -29.15 -20.14
CA ALA A 146 -2.79 -30.26 -20.83
C ALA A 146 -2.34 -30.24 -22.31
N MET A 147 -1.45 -31.13 -22.76
CA MET A 147 -1.62 -32.57 -23.01
C MET A 147 -1.76 -32.78 -24.51
N GLU A 148 -0.71 -33.26 -25.17
CA GLU A 148 -0.79 -34.36 -26.14
C GLU A 148 0.58 -34.76 -26.68
N SER A 149 0.93 -36.00 -26.36
CA SER A 149 1.87 -36.86 -27.07
C SER A 149 1.59 -36.90 -28.57
N ALA A 150 2.61 -36.66 -29.39
CA ALA A 150 2.65 -37.06 -30.80
C ALA A 150 3.96 -37.81 -31.08
N PRO A 151 3.95 -38.88 -31.89
CA PRO A 151 5.10 -39.73 -32.13
C PRO A 151 6.02 -39.18 -33.22
N ASP A 152 7.21 -39.77 -33.20
CA ASP A 152 8.37 -39.53 -34.05
C ASP A 152 8.17 -39.97 -35.51
N GLY A 153 8.71 -39.17 -36.45
CA GLY A 153 9.14 -39.59 -37.79
C GLY A 153 8.14 -39.50 -38.97
N ALA A 154 8.38 -38.56 -39.90
CA ALA A 154 8.46 -38.79 -41.35
C ALA A 154 8.80 -37.50 -42.13
N LEU A 155 9.65 -37.65 -43.14
CA LEU A 155 10.26 -36.64 -44.01
C LEU A 155 9.42 -36.34 -45.27
N HIS A 156 9.86 -35.30 -46.02
CA HIS A 156 9.56 -34.97 -47.43
C HIS A 156 8.16 -34.34 -47.71
N GLU A 157 7.93 -33.34 -48.58
CA GLU A 157 8.68 -32.73 -49.69
C GLU A 157 8.00 -31.39 -50.16
N SER A 158 8.81 -30.46 -50.71
CA SER A 158 8.59 -29.52 -51.83
C SER A 158 7.20 -28.93 -52.23
N ALA A 159 7.16 -27.58 -52.37
CA ALA A 159 6.76 -26.79 -53.57
C ALA A 159 6.30 -25.35 -53.17
N ALA A 160 7.10 -24.29 -53.38
CA ALA A 160 7.10 -23.37 -54.53
C ALA A 160 5.95 -22.32 -54.56
N THR A 161 6.27 -21.08 -54.10
CA THR A 161 6.09 -19.70 -54.67
C THR A 161 4.91 -19.35 -55.63
N PRO A 162 4.45 -18.07 -55.75
CA PRO A 162 5.28 -16.86 -55.65
C PRO A 162 4.69 -15.59 -54.99
N VAL A 163 5.63 -14.67 -54.80
CA VAL A 163 5.59 -13.28 -54.34
C VAL A 163 4.93 -12.38 -55.40
N GLU A 164 4.09 -11.44 -54.95
CA GLU A 164 3.54 -10.37 -55.80
C GLU A 164 4.26 -9.04 -55.48
N GLU A 165 4.86 -8.44 -56.51
CA GLU A 165 5.71 -7.25 -56.47
C GLU A 165 4.91 -5.93 -56.52
N ASP A 166 5.40 -4.91 -55.81
CA ASP A 166 5.02 -3.50 -55.90
C ASP A 166 5.32 -2.89 -57.30
N PRO A 167 4.49 -1.94 -57.77
CA PRO A 167 4.90 -0.96 -58.77
C PRO A 167 5.14 0.46 -58.17
N PRO A 168 5.83 1.35 -58.91
CA PRO A 168 6.85 2.23 -58.32
C PRO A 168 6.41 3.66 -58.02
N ALA A 169 7.25 4.33 -57.22
CA ALA A 169 7.23 5.76 -56.93
C ALA A 169 7.28 6.64 -58.20
N GLN A 170 6.49 7.71 -58.19
CA GLN A 170 6.72 8.89 -59.04
C GLN A 170 6.88 10.14 -58.17
N ALA A 171 8.04 10.75 -58.30
CA ALA A 171 8.41 12.06 -57.78
C ALA A 171 7.93 13.18 -58.72
N ARG A 172 7.38 14.26 -58.15
CA ARG A 172 7.35 15.65 -58.67
C ARG A 172 7.24 16.54 -57.42
N THR A 173 8.24 17.32 -57.00
CA THR A 173 8.72 18.59 -57.57
C THR A 173 7.58 19.54 -57.89
N GLU A 174 7.21 20.39 -56.93
CA GLU A 174 7.31 21.86 -56.95
C GLU A 174 6.92 22.43 -55.57
#